data_AF-L8GGN9-F1
#
_entry.id   AF-L8GGN9-F1
#
_cell.length_a   1.000
_cell.length_b   1.000
_cell.length_c   1.000
_cell.angle_alpha   90.00
_cell.angle_beta   90.00
_cell.angle_gamma   90.00
#
_symmetry.space_group_name_H-M   'P 1'
#
loop_
_entity.id
_entity.type
_entity.pdbx_description
1 polymer ?
#
loop_
_entity_poly.entity_id
_entity_poly.type
_entity_poly.pdbx_seq_one_letter_code
_entity_poly.pdbx_strand_id
1 'polypeptide(L)'
;MRATVTYQQFLRKDFNPQQYASTVLKAADQSPYALPSALEKISSGIQSLNKELKVQSANQHEELFRQVHTIRHLEDILAQVTGGVDSLQSAITSIRSELSEPFLLIQARTTQLERVQSSCDVLRQITRFLYLAKKLRSHLDTQRLPEAAECLYELEQIRKTADLTGIHVVDKETQWIMKADEDVTNGASLMLIQGMETQ
;
A
#
# COMPACT_ATOMS: atom_id res chain seq x y z
N MET A 1 -57.18 -5.18 15.24
CA MET A 1 -57.94 -4.87 14.00
C MET A 1 -59.39 -5.36 14.00
N ARG A 2 -60.12 -5.38 15.15
CA ARG A 2 -61.55 -5.77 15.21
C ARG A 2 -62.52 -4.61 15.52
N ALA A 3 -62.03 -3.38 15.73
CA ALA A 3 -62.85 -2.22 16.07
C ALA A 3 -63.40 -1.46 14.85
N THR A 4 -62.98 -1.79 13.63
CA THR A 4 -63.17 -0.92 12.45
C THR A 4 -64.56 -0.98 11.82
N VAL A 5 -65.31 -2.08 11.94
CA VAL A 5 -66.61 -2.20 11.26
C VAL A 5 -67.72 -1.41 11.97
N THR A 6 -67.71 -1.36 13.31
CA THR A 6 -68.77 -0.72 14.11
C THR A 6 -68.74 0.81 14.05
N TYR A 7 -67.55 1.41 13.86
CA TYR A 7 -67.38 2.87 13.86
C TYR A 7 -67.19 3.48 12.45
N GLN A 8 -67.19 2.66 11.40
CA GLN A 8 -67.06 3.10 10.00
C GLN A 8 -68.13 4.12 9.58
N GLN A 9 -69.34 4.04 10.15
CA GLN A 9 -70.41 5.01 9.89
C GLN A 9 -70.03 6.44 10.33
N PHE A 10 -69.21 6.59 11.37
CA PHE A 10 -68.74 7.88 11.88
C PHE A 10 -67.54 8.44 11.09
N LEU A 11 -66.89 7.62 10.26
CA LEU A 11 -65.72 7.99 9.46
C LEU A 11 -66.08 8.42 8.02
N ARG A 12 -67.37 8.39 7.65
CA ARG A 12 -67.85 8.82 6.33
C ARG A 12 -67.80 10.34 6.23
N LYS A 13 -67.36 10.87 5.08
CA LYS A 13 -67.29 12.32 4.82
C LYS A 13 -68.65 13.02 4.92
N ASP A 14 -69.73 12.30 4.65
CA ASP A 14 -71.11 12.79 4.71
C ASP A 14 -71.84 12.45 6.02
N PHE A 15 -71.10 12.07 7.08
CA PHE A 15 -71.72 11.75 8.36
C PHE A 15 -72.43 12.98 8.94
N ASN A 16 -73.75 12.89 9.09
CA ASN A 16 -74.56 13.94 9.69
C ASN A 16 -75.00 13.54 11.12
N PRO A 17 -74.49 14.22 12.16
CA PRO A 17 -74.85 13.92 13.55
C PRO A 17 -76.33 14.11 13.87
N GLN A 18 -77.00 15.08 13.23
CA GLN A 18 -78.42 15.34 13.44
C GLN A 18 -79.29 14.25 12.83
N GLN A 19 -78.92 13.75 11.64
CA GLN A 19 -79.60 12.63 11.01
C GLN A 19 -79.44 11.34 11.83
N TYR A 20 -78.23 11.07 12.33
CA TYR A 20 -77.96 9.93 13.21
C TYR A 20 -78.73 10.01 14.54
N ALA A 21 -78.75 11.18 15.19
CA ALA A 21 -79.55 11.39 16.40
C ALA A 21 -81.05 11.18 16.13
N SER A 22 -81.55 11.64 14.98
CA SER A 22 -82.96 11.50 14.61
C SER A 22 -83.37 10.05 14.31
N THR A 23 -82.49 9.23 13.71
CA THR A 23 -82.75 7.81 13.47
C THR A 23 -82.69 7.00 14.76
N VAL A 24 -81.78 7.33 15.67
CA VAL A 24 -81.70 6.72 17.00
C VAL A 24 -82.93 7.09 17.85
N LEU A 25 -83.41 8.34 17.77
CA LEU A 25 -84.61 8.79 18.47
C LEU A 25 -85.88 8.12 17.93
N LYS A 26 -86.02 7.98 16.60
CA LYS A 26 -87.11 7.23 15.97
C LYS A 26 -87.08 5.74 16.32
N ALA A 27 -85.90 5.16 16.48
CA ALA A 27 -85.73 3.78 16.95
C ALA A 27 -86.05 3.63 18.45
N ALA A 28 -85.89 4.70 19.24
CA ALA A 28 -86.23 4.73 20.66
C ALA A 28 -87.75 4.73 20.91
N ASP A 29 -88.54 5.33 20.02
CA ASP A 29 -90.02 5.24 20.04
C ASP A 29 -90.53 3.81 19.86
N GLN A 30 -89.77 2.95 19.16
CA GLN A 30 -90.13 1.55 18.90
C GLN A 30 -89.51 0.58 19.93
N SER A 31 -88.45 0.97 20.62
CA SER A 31 -87.77 0.18 21.64
C SER A 31 -87.11 1.07 22.69
N PRO A 32 -87.53 1.04 23.97
CA PRO A 32 -87.00 1.89 25.04
C PRO A 32 -85.48 1.78 25.27
N TYR A 33 -84.85 0.69 24.81
CA TYR A 33 -83.44 0.38 25.04
C TYR A 33 -82.50 0.90 23.94
N ALA A 34 -83.01 1.43 22.84
CA ALA A 34 -82.21 1.85 21.69
C ALA A 34 -81.33 3.09 21.99
N LEU A 35 -81.87 4.06 22.74
CA LEU A 35 -81.17 5.30 23.09
C LEU A 35 -80.06 5.06 24.14
N PRO A 36 -80.31 4.37 25.28
CA PRO A 36 -79.24 4.05 26.23
C PRO A 36 -78.12 3.21 25.61
N SER A 37 -78.46 2.22 24.78
CA SER A 37 -77.46 1.39 24.10
C SER A 37 -76.60 2.17 23.10
N ALA A 38 -77.17 3.14 22.39
CA ALA A 38 -76.42 4.01 21.47
C ALA A 38 -75.47 4.95 22.22
N LEU A 39 -75.90 5.51 23.35
CA LEU A 39 -75.07 6.33 24.22
C LEU A 39 -73.94 5.52 24.87
N GLU A 40 -74.21 4.32 25.34
CA GLU A 40 -73.19 3.39 25.87
C GLU A 40 -72.16 3.03 24.80
N LYS A 41 -72.60 2.76 23.57
CA LYS A 41 -71.69 2.47 22.44
C LYS A 41 -70.80 3.66 22.10
N ILE A 42 -71.34 4.88 22.04
CA ILE A 42 -70.57 6.09 21.78
C ILE A 42 -69.61 6.37 22.95
N SER A 43 -70.08 6.26 24.19
CA SER A 43 -69.25 6.46 25.39
C SER A 43 -68.11 5.45 25.47
N SER A 44 -68.39 4.17 25.23
CA SER A 44 -67.39 3.09 25.14
C SER A 44 -66.41 3.32 23.98
N GLY A 45 -66.90 3.78 22.83
CA GLY A 45 -66.09 4.14 21.68
C GLY A 45 -65.15 5.31 21.96
N ILE A 46 -65.64 6.38 22.61
CA ILE A 46 -64.84 7.54 23.04
C ILE A 46 -63.78 7.10 24.05
N GLN A 47 -64.14 6.27 25.03
CA GLN A 47 -63.18 5.76 26.02
C GLN A 47 -62.10 4.89 25.36
N SER A 48 -62.48 4.03 24.41
CA SER A 48 -61.55 3.19 23.65
C SER A 48 -60.61 4.03 22.79
N LEU A 49 -61.14 5.02 22.06
CA LEU A 49 -60.35 5.93 21.24
C LEU A 49 -59.39 6.76 22.08
N ASN A 50 -59.84 7.26 23.23
CA ASN A 50 -59.02 8.06 24.13
C ASN A 50 -57.88 7.21 24.74
N LYS A 51 -58.16 5.94 25.06
CA LYS A 51 -57.13 4.98 25.48
C LYS A 51 -56.12 4.72 24.35
N GLU A 52 -56.59 4.51 23.13
CA GLU A 52 -55.75 4.19 21.98
C GLU A 52 -54.90 5.40 21.54
N LEU A 53 -55.45 6.61 21.57
CA LEU A 53 -54.72 7.87 21.36
C LEU A 53 -53.63 8.10 22.40
N LYS A 54 -53.91 7.83 23.68
CA LYS A 54 -52.91 7.95 24.75
C LYS A 54 -51.77 6.96 24.56
N VAL A 55 -52.08 5.71 24.21
CA VAL A 55 -51.07 4.68 23.92
C VAL A 55 -50.26 5.06 22.68
N GLN A 56 -50.89 5.50 21.60
CA GLN A 56 -50.22 5.90 20.38
C GLN A 56 -49.31 7.12 20.61
N SER A 57 -49.80 8.13 21.32
CA SER A 57 -49.00 9.30 21.70
C SER A 57 -47.82 8.88 22.56
N ALA A 58 -48.02 8.09 23.63
CA ALA A 58 -46.93 7.63 24.49
C ALA A 58 -45.86 6.86 23.70
N ASN A 59 -46.27 5.93 22.84
CA ASN A 59 -45.37 5.12 22.03
C ASN A 59 -44.58 5.96 21.02
N GLN A 60 -45.22 6.97 20.39
CA GLN A 60 -44.53 7.88 19.47
C GLN A 60 -43.44 8.69 20.18
N HIS A 61 -43.69 9.14 21.40
CA HIS A 61 -42.69 9.85 22.20
C HIS A 61 -41.53 8.92 22.59
N GLU A 62 -41.83 7.71 23.07
CA GLU A 62 -40.82 6.73 23.46
C GLU A 62 -39.93 6.31 22.29
N GLU A 63 -40.52 6.08 21.11
CA GLU A 63 -39.76 5.75 19.89
C GLU A 63 -38.89 6.94 19.44
N LEU A 64 -39.39 8.19 19.52
CA LEU A 64 -38.60 9.38 19.21
C LEU A 64 -37.40 9.52 20.18
N PHE A 65 -37.61 9.31 21.49
CA PHE A 65 -36.53 9.34 22.48
C PHE A 65 -35.50 8.25 22.22
N ARG A 66 -35.94 7.04 21.85
CA ARG A 66 -35.03 5.95 21.49
C ARG A 66 -34.18 6.33 20.27
N GLN A 67 -34.80 6.91 19.24
CA GLN A 67 -34.10 7.37 18.04
C GLN A 67 -33.09 8.47 18.37
N VAL A 68 -33.46 9.45 19.19
CA VAL A 68 -32.53 10.52 19.64
C VAL A 68 -31.35 9.94 20.42
N HIS A 69 -31.58 8.94 21.27
CA HIS A 69 -30.49 8.27 21.98
C HIS A 69 -29.57 7.50 21.03
N THR A 70 -30.13 6.79 20.05
CA THR A 70 -29.33 6.10 19.02
C THR A 70 -28.51 7.07 18.20
N ILE A 71 -29.06 8.23 17.82
CA ILE A 71 -28.33 9.27 17.09
C ILE A 71 -27.15 9.78 17.92
N ARG A 72 -27.35 10.11 19.20
CA ARG A 72 -26.24 10.53 20.07
C ARG A 72 -25.16 9.47 20.20
N HIS A 73 -25.55 8.20 20.35
CA HIS A 73 -24.58 7.12 20.41
C HIS A 73 -23.76 6.99 19.12
N LEU A 74 -24.40 7.18 17.95
CA LEU A 74 -23.70 7.21 16.67
C LEU A 74 -22.79 8.44 16.54
N GLU A 75 -23.19 9.60 17.06
CA GLU A 75 -22.33 10.79 17.15
C GLU A 75 -21.08 10.52 17.99
N ASP A 76 -21.23 9.85 19.14
CA ASP A 76 -20.09 9.47 20.00
C ASP A 76 -19.15 8.49 19.28
N ILE A 77 -19.70 7.48 18.59
CA ILE A 77 -18.89 6.55 17.79
C ILE A 77 -18.18 7.29 16.66
N LEU A 78 -18.87 8.21 15.98
CA LEU A 78 -18.29 9.01 14.91
C LEU A 78 -17.15 9.89 15.45
N ALA A 79 -17.31 10.49 16.63
CA ALA A 79 -16.26 11.26 17.30
C ALA A 79 -15.03 10.39 17.63
N GLN A 80 -15.24 9.15 18.08
CA GLN A 80 -14.14 8.21 18.32
C GLN A 80 -13.43 7.80 17.03
N VAL A 81 -14.18 7.51 15.97
CA VAL A 81 -13.62 7.13 14.66
C VAL A 81 -12.83 8.29 14.07
N THR A 82 -13.37 9.50 14.09
CA THR A 82 -12.69 10.71 13.60
C THR A 82 -11.41 10.99 14.38
N GLY A 83 -11.44 10.95 15.71
CA GLY A 83 -10.23 11.08 16.53
C GLY A 83 -9.20 9.97 16.28
N GLY A 84 -9.65 8.74 16.00
CA GLY A 84 -8.78 7.64 15.61
C GLY A 84 -8.10 7.86 14.26
N VAL A 85 -8.85 8.37 13.27
CA VAL A 85 -8.33 8.73 11.94
C VAL A 85 -7.30 9.86 12.06
N ASP A 86 -7.56 10.89 12.85
CA ASP A 86 -6.64 12.00 13.07
C ASP A 86 -5.33 11.54 13.75
N SER A 87 -5.46 10.62 14.71
CA SER A 87 -4.31 10.01 15.39
C SER A 87 -3.47 9.17 14.43
N LEU A 88 -4.11 8.36 13.57
CA LEU A 88 -3.44 7.58 12.53
C LEU A 88 -2.75 8.48 11.51
N GLN A 89 -3.42 9.54 11.07
CA GLN A 89 -2.86 10.50 10.13
C GLN A 89 -1.62 11.18 10.73
N SER A 90 -1.69 11.58 11.99
CA SER A 90 -0.55 12.15 12.72
C SER A 90 0.62 11.17 12.82
N ALA A 91 0.34 9.91 13.19
CA ALA A 91 1.37 8.86 13.27
C ALA A 91 2.05 8.60 11.91
N ILE A 92 1.28 8.51 10.82
CA ILE A 92 1.82 8.32 9.47
C ILE A 92 2.68 9.52 9.07
N THR A 93 2.25 10.74 9.40
CA THR A 93 2.99 11.96 9.07
C THR A 93 4.33 12.00 9.82
N SER A 94 4.33 11.65 11.11
CA SER A 94 5.54 11.52 11.92
C SER A 94 6.48 10.46 11.37
N ILE A 95 6.00 9.23 11.10
CA ILE A 95 6.80 8.15 10.52
C ILE A 95 7.41 8.58 9.19
N ARG A 96 6.63 9.24 8.32
CA ARG A 96 7.13 9.74 7.04
C ARG A 96 8.25 10.77 7.23
N SER A 97 8.10 11.70 8.19
CA SER A 97 9.14 12.68 8.48
C SER A 97 10.41 12.03 9.03
N GLU A 98 10.24 11.06 9.93
CA GLU A 98 11.35 10.36 10.58
C GLU A 98 12.08 9.42 9.63
N LEU A 99 11.39 8.87 8.62
CA LEU A 99 11.99 7.94 7.65
C LEU A 99 12.61 8.64 6.44
N SER A 100 12.18 9.86 6.09
CA SER A 100 12.64 10.55 4.88
C SER A 100 14.15 10.84 4.91
N GLU A 101 14.65 11.40 6.01
CA GLU A 101 16.08 11.71 6.17
C GLU A 101 16.97 10.46 6.17
N PRO A 102 16.72 9.41 6.98
CA PRO A 102 17.55 8.22 6.97
C PRO A 102 17.48 7.48 5.64
N PHE A 103 16.34 7.49 4.93
CA PHE A 103 16.27 6.92 3.59
C PHE A 103 17.23 7.61 2.62
N LEU A 104 17.20 8.95 2.57
CA LEU A 104 18.10 9.73 1.71
C LEU A 104 19.57 9.53 2.09
N LEU A 105 19.86 9.46 3.39
CA LEU A 105 21.21 9.20 3.89
C LEU A 105 21.70 7.82 3.46
N ILE A 106 20.90 6.77 3.66
CA ILE A 106 21.24 5.40 3.25
C ILE A 106 21.46 5.35 1.73
N GLN A 107 20.55 5.93 0.95
CA GLN A 107 20.69 5.98 -0.50
C GLN A 107 22.00 6.64 -0.93
N ALA A 108 22.34 7.80 -0.37
CA ALA A 108 23.58 8.50 -0.67
C ALA A 108 24.82 7.68 -0.27
N ARG A 109 24.78 7.02 0.89
CA ARG A 109 25.86 6.15 1.37
C ARG A 109 26.03 4.90 0.51
N THR A 110 24.94 4.30 0.05
CA THR A 110 24.98 3.14 -0.86
C THR A 110 25.60 3.53 -2.20
N THR A 111 25.20 4.66 -2.79
CA THR A 111 25.85 5.17 -4.02
C THR A 111 27.32 5.51 -3.79
N GLN A 112 27.66 6.08 -2.64
CA GLN A 112 29.07 6.34 -2.28
C GLN A 112 29.86 5.04 -2.18
N LEU A 113 29.30 4.02 -1.52
CA LEU A 113 29.92 2.71 -1.36
C LEU A 113 30.14 2.02 -2.70
N GLU A 114 29.14 2.04 -3.59
CA GLU A 114 29.24 1.50 -4.94
C GLU A 114 30.41 2.13 -5.70
N ARG A 115 30.51 3.46 -5.69
CA ARG A 115 31.62 4.18 -6.33
C ARG A 115 32.99 3.83 -5.75
N VAL A 116 33.07 3.67 -4.43
CA VAL A 116 34.31 3.26 -3.74
C VAL A 116 34.66 1.81 -4.11
N GLN A 117 33.69 0.91 -4.14
CA GLN A 117 33.90 -0.48 -4.54
C GLN A 117 34.39 -0.57 -5.99
N SER A 118 33.73 0.11 -6.92
CA SER A 118 34.19 0.17 -8.32
C SER A 118 35.62 0.73 -8.42
N SER A 119 35.94 1.78 -7.66
CA SER A 119 37.29 2.34 -7.63
C SER A 119 38.32 1.36 -7.07
N CYS A 120 37.97 0.63 -6.00
CA CYS A 120 38.82 -0.41 -5.42
C CYS A 120 39.04 -1.59 -6.38
N ASP A 121 38.03 -1.98 -7.15
CA ASP A 121 38.13 -3.04 -8.14
C ASP A 121 39.06 -2.64 -9.29
N VAL A 122 38.92 -1.41 -9.81
CA VAL A 122 39.85 -0.85 -10.79
C VAL A 122 41.28 -0.80 -10.23
N LEU A 123 41.48 -0.32 -9.00
CA LEU A 123 42.79 -0.30 -8.36
C LEU A 123 43.40 -1.70 -8.20
N ARG A 124 42.58 -2.70 -7.87
CA ARG A 124 43.02 -4.11 -7.75
C ARG A 124 43.44 -4.66 -9.10
N GLN A 125 42.70 -4.35 -10.17
CA GLN A 125 43.04 -4.73 -11.53
C GLN A 125 44.34 -4.07 -12.00
N ILE A 126 44.53 -2.77 -11.75
CA ILE A 126 45.78 -2.05 -12.03
C ILE A 126 46.94 -2.70 -11.26
N THR A 127 46.76 -2.98 -9.97
CA THR A 127 47.81 -3.59 -9.13
C THR A 127 48.22 -4.95 -9.69
N ARG A 128 47.24 -5.80 -10.06
CA ARG A 128 47.51 -7.10 -10.68
C ARG A 128 48.22 -6.95 -12.02
N PHE A 129 47.78 -6.02 -12.86
CA PHE A 129 48.38 -5.73 -14.16
C PHE A 129 49.86 -5.33 -14.01
N LEU A 130 50.16 -4.38 -13.10
CA LEU A 130 51.53 -3.93 -12.86
C LEU A 130 52.41 -5.02 -12.27
N TYR A 131 51.86 -5.85 -11.39
CA TYR A 131 52.58 -7.01 -10.86
C TYR A 131 52.96 -7.99 -11.98
N LEU A 132 52.03 -8.33 -12.87
CA LEU A 132 52.29 -9.22 -14.00
C LEU A 132 53.27 -8.62 -15.00
N ALA A 133 53.19 -7.31 -15.29
CA ALA A 133 54.14 -6.62 -16.15
C ALA A 133 55.57 -6.68 -15.57
N LYS A 134 55.71 -6.49 -14.24
CA LYS A 134 56.99 -6.64 -13.55
C LYS A 134 57.49 -8.09 -13.57
N LYS A 135 56.60 -9.06 -13.39
CA LYS A 135 56.91 -10.49 -13.46
C LYS A 135 57.39 -10.90 -14.85
N LEU A 136 56.73 -10.38 -15.90
CA LEU A 136 57.12 -10.57 -17.30
C LEU A 136 58.56 -10.08 -17.57
N ARG A 137 58.91 -8.87 -17.09
CA ARG A 137 60.30 -8.36 -17.17
C ARG A 137 61.29 -9.34 -16.55
N SER A 138 61.00 -9.82 -15.35
CA SER A 138 61.88 -10.76 -14.66
C SER A 138 62.04 -12.09 -15.40
N HIS A 139 61.00 -12.59 -16.05
CA HIS A 139 61.09 -13.82 -16.87
C HIS A 139 61.90 -13.61 -18.14
N LEU A 140 61.76 -12.45 -18.80
CA LEU A 140 62.58 -12.09 -19.96
C LEU A 140 64.07 -11.93 -19.60
N ASP A 141 64.37 -11.25 -18.49
CA ASP A 141 65.75 -11.08 -18.01
C ASP A 141 66.42 -12.43 -17.70
N THR A 142 65.65 -13.43 -17.27
CA THR A 142 66.12 -14.79 -16.97
C THR A 142 65.98 -15.77 -18.13
N GLN A 143 65.61 -15.29 -19.33
CA GLN A 143 65.39 -16.09 -20.55
C GLN A 143 64.37 -17.23 -20.39
N ARG A 144 63.41 -17.06 -19.47
CA ARG A 144 62.31 -18.01 -19.20
C ARG A 144 61.11 -17.71 -20.10
N LEU A 145 61.27 -18.06 -21.39
CA LEU A 145 60.29 -17.75 -22.45
C LEU A 145 58.90 -18.38 -22.23
N PRO A 146 58.75 -19.64 -21.79
CA PRO A 146 57.42 -20.22 -21.53
C PRO A 146 56.64 -19.47 -20.45
N GLU A 147 57.30 -19.11 -19.35
CA GLU A 147 56.69 -18.37 -18.24
C GLU A 147 56.42 -16.90 -18.60
N ALA A 148 57.23 -16.32 -19.48
CA ALA A 148 56.96 -15.01 -20.07
C ALA A 148 55.69 -15.04 -20.94
N ALA A 149 55.52 -16.08 -21.78
CA ALA A 149 54.33 -16.27 -22.60
C ALA A 149 53.06 -16.45 -21.75
N GLU A 150 53.14 -17.19 -20.63
CA GLU A 150 52.04 -17.31 -19.68
C GLU A 150 51.66 -15.96 -19.05
N CYS A 151 52.64 -15.16 -18.65
CA CYS A 151 52.40 -13.82 -18.12
C CYS A 151 51.76 -12.88 -19.16
N LEU A 152 52.18 -12.98 -20.43
CA LEU A 152 51.59 -12.23 -21.54
C LEU A 152 50.12 -12.61 -21.77
N TYR A 153 49.82 -13.90 -21.74
CA TYR A 153 48.44 -14.38 -21.85
C TYR A 153 47.57 -13.84 -20.71
N GLU A 154 48.03 -13.90 -19.46
CA GLU A 154 47.30 -13.34 -18.32
C GLU A 154 47.08 -11.83 -18.44
N LEU A 155 48.08 -11.07 -18.89
CA LEU A 155 47.98 -9.64 -19.14
C LEU A 155 46.94 -9.33 -20.22
N GLU A 156 46.88 -10.13 -21.28
CA GLU A 156 45.89 -10.00 -22.33
C GLU A 156 44.47 -10.28 -21.82
N GLN A 157 44.31 -11.30 -20.95
CA GLN A 157 43.02 -11.60 -20.33
C GLN A 157 42.52 -10.46 -19.43
N ILE A 158 43.41 -9.83 -18.64
CA ILE A 158 43.05 -8.65 -17.85
C ILE A 158 42.58 -7.51 -18.75
N ARG A 159 43.28 -7.25 -19.86
CA ARG A 159 42.90 -6.20 -20.81
C ARG A 159 41.57 -6.47 -21.54
N LYS A 160 41.21 -7.75 -21.73
CA LYS A 160 39.92 -8.14 -22.32
C LYS A 160 38.75 -8.05 -21.33
N THR A 161 39.01 -8.30 -20.06
CA THR A 161 37.97 -8.39 -19.01
C THR A 161 37.74 -7.07 -18.28
N ALA A 162 38.75 -6.20 -18.24
CA ALA A 162 38.70 -4.90 -17.58
C ALA A 162 38.96 -3.77 -18.58
N ASP A 163 38.08 -2.77 -18.59
CA ASP A 163 38.34 -1.52 -19.29
C ASP A 163 39.31 -0.66 -18.46
N LEU A 164 40.60 -0.85 -18.73
CA LEU A 164 41.69 -0.06 -18.13
C LEU A 164 42.17 1.06 -19.07
N THR A 165 41.38 1.41 -20.09
CA THR A 165 41.77 2.41 -21.08
C THR A 165 41.82 3.82 -20.47
N GLY A 166 42.76 4.65 -20.93
CA GLY A 166 42.93 6.02 -20.45
C GLY A 166 43.65 6.14 -19.09
N ILE A 167 44.07 5.01 -18.50
CA ILE A 167 44.89 4.99 -17.30
C ILE A 167 46.36 5.08 -17.70
N HIS A 168 46.95 6.27 -17.59
CA HIS A 168 48.33 6.56 -18.05
C HIS A 168 49.39 5.55 -17.59
N VAL A 169 49.28 5.03 -16.37
CA VAL A 169 50.24 4.03 -15.84
C VAL A 169 50.12 2.70 -16.58
N VAL A 170 48.90 2.27 -16.93
CA VAL A 170 48.63 1.06 -17.72
C VAL A 170 49.04 1.28 -19.18
N ASP A 171 48.74 2.44 -19.76
CA ASP A 171 49.07 2.77 -21.14
C ASP A 171 50.59 2.75 -21.38
N LYS A 172 51.36 3.31 -20.44
CA LYS A 172 52.84 3.30 -20.49
C LYS A 172 53.40 1.88 -20.50
N GLU A 173 52.89 1.02 -19.61
CA GLU A 173 53.33 -0.38 -19.51
C GLU A 173 52.88 -1.20 -20.73
N THR A 174 51.71 -0.90 -21.29
CA THR A 174 51.17 -1.57 -22.48
C THR A 174 52.09 -1.42 -23.69
N GLN A 175 52.67 -0.23 -23.91
CA GLN A 175 53.63 -0.01 -25.00
C GLN A 175 54.87 -0.91 -24.87
N TRP A 176 55.33 -1.15 -23.64
CA TRP A 176 56.45 -2.05 -23.40
C TRP A 176 56.04 -3.52 -23.56
N ILE A 177 54.87 -3.90 -23.05
CA ILE A 177 54.33 -5.26 -23.17
C ILE A 177 54.17 -5.67 -24.65
N MET A 178 53.76 -4.76 -25.53
CA MET A 178 53.68 -5.04 -26.97
C MET A 178 55.03 -5.38 -27.60
N LYS A 179 56.11 -4.73 -27.15
CA LYS A 179 57.47 -5.08 -27.61
C LYS A 179 57.94 -6.41 -27.03
N ALA A 180 57.65 -6.63 -25.74
CA ALA A 180 57.95 -7.90 -25.09
C ALA A 180 57.24 -9.09 -25.76
N ASP A 181 56.02 -8.90 -26.25
CA ASP A 181 55.28 -9.90 -27.01
C ASP A 181 55.97 -10.26 -28.34
N GLU A 182 56.45 -9.24 -29.07
CA GLU A 182 57.27 -9.44 -30.27
C GLU A 182 58.58 -10.17 -29.96
N ASP A 183 59.26 -9.82 -28.85
CA ASP A 183 60.50 -10.48 -28.43
C ASP A 183 60.27 -11.96 -28.06
N VAL A 184 59.18 -12.27 -27.34
CA VAL A 184 58.82 -13.65 -26.97
C VAL A 184 58.46 -14.48 -28.19
N THR A 185 57.69 -13.93 -29.13
CA THR A 185 57.29 -14.64 -30.36
C THR A 185 58.48 -14.90 -31.28
N ASN A 186 59.39 -13.93 -31.42
CA ASN A 186 60.65 -14.11 -32.15
C ASN A 186 61.55 -15.15 -31.47
N GLY A 187 61.73 -15.06 -30.15
CA GLY A 187 62.52 -16.02 -29.37
C GLY A 187 61.97 -17.44 -29.46
N ALA A 188 60.65 -17.60 -29.36
CA ALA A 188 59.98 -18.89 -29.51
C ALA A 188 60.16 -19.47 -30.93
N SER A 189 60.08 -18.63 -31.96
CA SER A 189 60.31 -19.04 -33.36
C SER A 189 61.75 -19.50 -33.59
N LEU A 190 62.74 -18.82 -33.01
CA LEU A 190 64.14 -19.23 -33.07
C LEU A 190 64.40 -20.55 -32.34
N MET A 191 63.84 -20.73 -31.14
CA MET A 191 63.94 -21.99 -30.41
C MET A 191 63.31 -23.16 -31.18
N LEU A 192 62.19 -22.92 -31.88
CA LEU A 192 61.57 -23.91 -32.73
C LEU A 192 62.48 -24.32 -33.90
N ILE A 193 63.06 -23.35 -34.60
CA ILE A 193 63.99 -23.61 -35.71
C ILE A 193 65.20 -24.40 -35.22
N GLN A 194 65.83 -23.97 -34.12
CA GLN A 194 66.96 -24.70 -33.52
C GLN A 194 66.58 -26.12 -33.10
N GLY A 195 65.38 -26.31 -32.54
CA GLY A 195 64.86 -27.63 -32.19
C GLY A 195 64.61 -28.53 -33.41
N MET A 196 64.23 -27.95 -34.55
CA MET A 196 64.06 -28.67 -35.82
C MET A 196 65.40 -29.01 -36.48
N GLU A 197 66.44 -28.21 -36.29
CA GLU A 197 67.79 -28.45 -36.84
C GLU A 197 68.62 -29.44 -36.01
N THR A 198 68.27 -29.64 -34.73
CA THR A 198 68.97 -30.55 -33.80
C THR A 198 68.35 -31.94 -33.69
N GLN A 199 67.28 -32.22 -34.44
CA GLN A 199 66.65 -33.55 -34.61
C GLN A 199 66.99 -34.15 -35.98
#